data_AF-A0A3D4DI02-F1
#
_entry.id   AF-A0A3D4DI02-F1
#
_cell.length_a   1.000
_cell.length_b   1.000
_cell.length_c   1.000
_cell.angle_alpha   90.00
_cell.angle_beta   90.00
_cell.angle_gamma   90.00
#
_symmetry.space_group_name_H-M   'P 1'
#
loop_
_entity.id
_entity.type
_entity.pdbx_description
1 polymer ?
#
loop_
_entity_poly.entity_id
_entity_poly.type
_entity_poly.pdbx_seq_one_letter_code
_entity_poly.pdbx_strand_id
1 'polypeptide(L)'
;MKIRLFKDEPPLCFNLEKWGINNIPILLVTGLSGSGKTTFAKKYALQHKAVCISFDVLKFYPQSSIESQQILNLFLKQYPDIQQFIDIQWSKTDKQNSNDIFFNYYCNVFFDFIVEYSKKNNIKVILEGIQMYVRLHPSKSAGLPLIIIRNSCLHSFCNKLRRDYFNHSGNRNRWYYSIKIIFKDIYIYYMIQYHYINNYIVYLATIS
;
A
#
# COMPACT_ATOMS: atom_id res chain seq x y z
N MET A 1 -19.87 -3.48 -6.17
CA MET A 1 -18.47 -3.94 -6.27
C MET A 1 -17.87 -3.91 -4.87
N LYS A 2 -17.32 -5.00 -4.34
CA LYS A 2 -16.74 -5.02 -2.97
C LYS A 2 -15.77 -6.18 -2.78
N ILE A 3 -14.89 -6.08 -1.79
CA ILE A 3 -14.16 -7.24 -1.27
C ILE A 3 -15.09 -8.02 -0.35
N ARG A 4 -15.18 -9.34 -0.51
CA ARG A 4 -16.02 -10.20 0.33
C ARG A 4 -15.24 -10.77 1.52
N LEU A 5 -15.97 -11.21 2.54
CA LEU A 5 -15.37 -11.80 3.73
C LEU A 5 -14.72 -13.17 3.44
N PHE A 6 -15.38 -14.02 2.64
CA PHE A 6 -15.02 -15.44 2.50
C PHE A 6 -14.72 -15.90 1.07
N LYS A 7 -15.03 -15.09 0.07
CA LYS A 7 -14.90 -15.48 -1.34
C LYS A 7 -14.00 -14.51 -2.09
N ASP A 8 -12.97 -15.05 -2.72
CA ASP A 8 -12.09 -14.27 -3.58
C ASP A 8 -12.84 -13.86 -4.85
N GLU A 9 -12.54 -12.67 -5.35
CA GLU A 9 -13.05 -12.17 -6.62
C GLU A 9 -11.88 -11.73 -7.51
N PRO A 10 -12.07 -11.72 -8.85
CA PRO A 10 -11.08 -11.15 -9.77
C PRO A 10 -10.73 -9.71 -9.38
N PRO A 11 -9.51 -9.20 -9.66
CA PRO A 11 -9.18 -7.81 -9.40
C PRO A 11 -10.18 -6.82 -10.03
N LEU A 12 -10.43 -5.69 -9.37
CA LEU A 12 -11.12 -4.55 -10.00
C LEU A 12 -10.08 -3.67 -10.69
N CYS A 13 -10.43 -3.20 -11.88
CA CYS A 13 -9.58 -2.39 -12.72
C CYS A 13 -10.33 -1.09 -13.05
N PHE A 14 -9.72 0.05 -12.75
CA PHE A 14 -10.23 1.37 -13.08
C PHE A 14 -9.24 2.08 -14.00
N ASN A 15 -9.73 2.68 -15.08
CA ASN A 15 -8.95 3.51 -16.00
C ASN A 15 -7.63 2.87 -16.50
N LEU A 16 -7.58 1.54 -16.63
CA LEU A 16 -6.33 0.85 -16.97
C LEU A 16 -5.83 1.20 -18.37
N GLU A 17 -6.74 1.47 -19.29
CA GLU A 17 -6.47 1.91 -20.65
C GLU A 17 -5.70 3.24 -20.68
N LYS A 18 -5.75 4.05 -19.62
CA LYS A 18 -5.02 5.32 -19.55
C LYS A 18 -3.55 5.14 -19.15
N TRP A 19 -3.14 3.97 -18.67
CA TRP A 19 -1.78 3.79 -18.16
C TRP A 19 -0.72 3.83 -19.27
N GLY A 20 0.22 4.76 -19.14
CA GLY A 20 1.26 5.00 -20.14
C GLY A 20 0.76 5.77 -21.37
N ILE A 21 -0.50 6.22 -21.38
CA ILE A 21 -1.08 7.10 -22.40
C ILE A 21 -1.20 8.52 -21.80
N ASN A 22 -1.10 9.56 -22.64
CA ASN A 22 -1.28 10.97 -22.24
C ASN A 22 -0.44 11.39 -21.03
N ASN A 23 0.79 10.89 -20.93
CA ASN A 23 1.70 11.20 -19.84
C ASN A 23 1.14 10.84 -18.44
N ILE A 24 0.39 9.74 -18.33
CA ILE A 24 -0.01 9.12 -17.06
C ILE A 24 0.89 7.89 -16.81
N PRO A 25 2.10 8.09 -16.25
CA PRO A 25 3.06 7.00 -16.13
C PRO A 25 2.84 6.11 -14.90
N ILE A 26 1.89 6.46 -14.04
CA ILE A 26 1.63 5.74 -12.78
C ILE A 26 0.44 4.78 -12.90
N LEU A 27 0.62 3.58 -12.35
CA LEU A 27 -0.43 2.61 -12.08
C LEU A 27 -0.47 2.36 -10.58
N LEU A 28 -1.66 2.47 -10.01
CA LEU A 28 -1.90 2.24 -8.60
C LEU A 28 -2.32 0.79 -8.37
N VAL A 29 -1.75 0.13 -7.36
CA VAL A 29 -2.14 -1.24 -6.96
C VAL A 29 -2.42 -1.27 -5.46
N THR A 30 -3.64 -1.63 -5.09
CA THR A 30 -4.02 -1.75 -3.68
C THR A 30 -4.86 -2.99 -3.41
N GLY A 31 -5.19 -3.20 -2.15
CA GLY A 31 -5.85 -4.40 -1.64
C GLY A 31 -5.60 -4.51 -0.14
N LEU A 32 -6.35 -5.38 0.54
CA LEU A 32 -6.16 -5.65 1.96
C LEU A 32 -4.72 -6.10 2.26
N SER A 33 -4.27 -5.91 3.50
CA SER A 33 -3.01 -6.51 3.95
C SER A 33 -3.07 -8.03 3.80
N GLY A 34 -2.04 -8.63 3.20
CA GLY A 34 -2.00 -10.08 2.91
C GLY A 34 -2.78 -10.52 1.66
N SER A 35 -3.41 -9.61 0.92
CA SER A 35 -4.14 -9.92 -0.34
C SER A 35 -3.27 -10.39 -1.50
N GLY A 36 -1.94 -10.27 -1.39
CA GLY A 36 -1.00 -10.59 -2.48
C GLY A 36 -0.66 -9.41 -3.41
N LYS A 37 -1.10 -8.18 -3.07
CA LYS A 37 -0.85 -6.96 -3.85
C LYS A 37 0.63 -6.75 -4.23
N THR A 38 1.56 -6.97 -3.31
CA THR A 38 3.00 -6.81 -3.57
C THR A 38 3.51 -7.86 -4.57
N THR A 39 3.05 -9.10 -4.46
CA THR A 39 3.40 -10.17 -5.42
C THR A 39 2.87 -9.86 -6.81
N PHE A 40 1.60 -9.42 -6.88
CA PHE A 40 0.99 -8.98 -8.13
C PHE A 40 1.75 -7.80 -8.74
N ALA A 41 1.98 -6.73 -7.97
CA ALA A 41 2.64 -5.51 -8.42
C ALA A 41 4.04 -5.78 -8.97
N LYS A 42 4.86 -6.61 -8.28
CA LYS A 42 6.19 -6.99 -8.76
C LYS A 42 6.13 -7.77 -10.08
N LYS A 43 5.24 -8.76 -10.18
CA LYS A 43 5.07 -9.54 -11.42
C LYS A 43 4.63 -8.65 -12.57
N TYR A 44 3.65 -7.78 -12.33
CA TYR A 44 3.12 -6.86 -13.33
C TYR A 44 4.17 -5.82 -13.75
N ALA A 45 4.98 -5.34 -12.81
CA ALA A 45 6.09 -4.42 -13.07
C ALA A 45 7.10 -5.05 -14.04
N LEU A 46 7.51 -6.29 -13.78
CA LEU A 46 8.43 -7.03 -14.66
C LEU A 46 7.85 -7.21 -16.07
N GLN A 47 6.57 -7.60 -16.17
CA GLN A 47 5.89 -7.80 -17.45
C GLN A 47 5.81 -6.52 -18.29
N HIS A 48 5.67 -5.37 -17.64
CA HIS A 48 5.50 -4.07 -18.30
C HIS A 48 6.73 -3.17 -18.27
N LYS A 49 7.89 -3.69 -17.85
CA LYS A 49 9.15 -2.93 -17.68
C LYS A 49 8.95 -1.64 -16.87
N ALA A 50 8.18 -1.74 -15.79
CA ALA A 50 7.88 -0.64 -14.88
C ALA A 50 8.67 -0.79 -13.57
N VAL A 51 8.84 0.32 -12.85
CA VAL A 51 9.43 0.34 -11.51
C VAL A 51 8.33 0.08 -10.48
N CYS A 52 8.49 -0.94 -9.64
CA CYS A 52 7.58 -1.21 -8.53
C CYS A 52 8.04 -0.45 -7.28
N ILE A 53 7.21 0.47 -6.79
CA ILE A 53 7.48 1.25 -5.58
C ILE A 53 6.46 0.84 -4.52
N SER A 54 6.94 0.48 -3.33
CA SER A 54 6.04 0.23 -2.20
C SER A 54 5.86 1.50 -1.38
N PHE A 55 4.61 1.88 -1.13
CA PHE A 55 4.25 3.01 -0.27
C PHE A 55 4.68 2.78 1.18
N ASP A 56 4.85 1.51 1.56
CA ASP A 56 5.36 1.09 2.87
C ASP A 56 6.80 1.59 3.12
N VAL A 57 7.52 2.10 2.11
CA VAL A 57 8.89 2.63 2.25
C VAL A 57 9.00 3.80 3.22
N LEU A 58 7.96 4.64 3.34
CA LEU A 58 7.93 5.72 4.33
C LEU A 58 7.91 5.20 5.78
N LYS A 59 7.56 3.93 5.99
CA LYS A 59 7.45 3.31 7.32
C LYS A 59 8.53 2.26 7.58
N PHE A 60 8.93 1.53 6.54
CA PHE A 60 9.84 0.39 6.61
C PHE A 60 11.02 0.59 5.66
N TYR A 61 11.66 1.76 5.73
CA TYR A 61 12.73 2.15 4.83
C TYR A 61 13.85 1.08 4.73
N PRO A 62 14.44 0.58 5.84
CA PRO A 62 15.52 -0.41 5.76
C PRO A 62 15.09 -1.75 5.16
N GLN A 63 13.80 -2.10 5.23
CA GLN A 63 13.27 -3.38 4.75
C GLN A 63 12.70 -3.30 3.34
N SER A 64 12.65 -2.10 2.76
CA SER A 64 12.07 -1.86 1.43
C SER A 64 13.03 -2.26 0.31
N SER A 65 12.50 -2.41 -0.91
CA SER A 65 13.35 -2.72 -2.07
C SER A 65 14.33 -1.60 -2.39
N ILE A 66 15.43 -1.92 -3.05
CA ILE A 66 16.46 -0.94 -3.45
C ILE A 66 15.83 0.19 -4.27
N GLU A 67 14.92 -0.13 -5.18
CA GLU A 67 14.23 0.87 -6.02
C GLU A 67 13.37 1.81 -5.17
N SER A 68 12.63 1.26 -4.20
CA SER A 68 11.81 2.08 -3.29
C SER A 68 12.70 2.98 -2.43
N GLN A 69 13.83 2.45 -1.94
CA GLN A 69 14.80 3.22 -1.15
C GLN A 69 15.44 4.35 -1.96
N GLN A 70 15.83 4.10 -3.21
CA GLN A 70 16.39 5.11 -4.11
C GLN A 70 15.42 6.27 -4.34
N ILE A 71 14.15 5.97 -4.62
CA ILE A 71 13.12 7.00 -4.79
C ILE A 71 12.90 7.77 -3.48
N LEU A 72 12.84 7.09 -2.34
CA LEU A 72 12.70 7.75 -1.05
C LEU A 72 13.90 8.66 -0.75
N ASN A 73 15.13 8.25 -1.07
CA ASN A 73 16.31 9.09 -0.88
C ASN A 73 16.28 10.37 -1.73
N LEU A 74 15.72 10.30 -2.95
CA LEU A 74 15.50 11.50 -3.76
C LEU A 74 14.45 12.43 -3.13
N PHE A 75 13.39 11.85 -2.58
CA PHE A 75 12.37 12.60 -1.84
C PHE A 75 12.95 13.28 -0.60
N LEU A 76 13.77 12.56 0.17
CA LEU A 76 14.43 13.06 1.38
C LEU A 76 15.41 14.20 1.13
N LYS A 77 16.02 14.27 -0.06
CA LYS A 77 16.84 15.43 -0.45
C LYS A 77 16.01 16.70 -0.59
N GLN A 78 14.73 16.58 -0.98
CA GLN A 78 13.81 17.72 -1.12
C GLN A 78 13.14 18.07 0.21
N TYR A 79 12.91 17.06 1.05
CA TYR A 79 12.23 17.19 2.34
C TYR A 79 13.07 16.57 3.47
N PRO A 80 14.23 17.14 3.82
CA PRO A 80 15.17 16.53 4.76
C PRO A 80 14.63 16.45 6.21
N ASP A 81 13.69 17.32 6.56
CA ASP A 81 13.03 17.40 7.86
C ASP A 81 12.22 16.14 8.22
N ILE A 82 11.84 15.34 7.22
CA ILE A 82 11.05 14.12 7.44
C ILE A 82 11.89 12.92 7.91
N GLN A 83 13.21 12.96 7.70
CA GLN A 83 14.11 11.81 7.94
C GLN A 83 13.95 11.26 9.35
N GLN A 84 13.94 12.15 10.35
CA GLN A 84 13.77 11.80 11.76
C GLN A 84 12.45 11.07 12.03
N PHE A 85 11.38 11.39 11.29
CA PHE A 85 10.06 10.79 11.47
C PHE A 85 10.02 9.37 10.92
N ILE A 86 10.65 9.15 9.77
CA ILE A 86 10.78 7.81 9.15
C ILE A 86 11.59 6.89 10.05
N ASP A 87 12.74 7.37 10.54
CA ASP A 87 13.67 6.56 11.32
C ASP A 87 13.14 6.23 12.72
N ILE A 88 12.52 7.21 13.39
CA ILE A 88 12.20 7.12 14.82
C ILE A 88 10.71 6.90 15.07
N GLN A 89 9.84 7.63 14.38
CA GLN A 89 8.42 7.74 14.73
C GLN A 89 7.58 6.71 13.99
N TRP A 90 7.52 6.75 12.66
CA TRP A 90 6.59 5.92 11.88
C TRP A 90 6.91 4.43 11.94
N SER A 91 8.18 4.06 12.16
CA SER A 91 8.60 2.69 12.46
C SER A 91 8.07 2.17 13.81
N LYS A 92 7.80 3.05 14.79
CA LYS A 92 7.39 2.70 16.17
C LYS A 92 5.91 2.96 16.48
N THR A 93 5.34 4.06 16.02
CA THR A 93 3.99 4.52 16.42
C THR A 93 2.86 3.73 15.76
N ASP A 94 3.10 3.16 14.59
CA ASP A 94 2.02 2.71 13.73
C ASP A 94 1.69 1.21 13.86
N LYS A 95 1.78 0.69 15.10
CA LYS A 95 1.07 -0.55 15.46
C LYS A 95 -0.44 -0.33 15.56
N GLN A 96 -0.92 0.93 15.57
CA GLN A 96 -2.33 1.27 15.80
C GLN A 96 -3.06 1.83 14.57
N ASN A 97 -2.38 2.14 13.44
CA ASN A 97 -3.00 2.91 12.35
C ASN A 97 -3.71 4.17 12.90
N SER A 98 -3.09 4.83 13.89
CA SER A 98 -3.59 6.09 14.40
C SER A 98 -3.62 7.10 13.25
N ASN A 99 -4.59 8.01 13.29
CA ASN A 99 -4.76 9.06 12.29
C ASN A 99 -3.66 10.13 12.49
N ASP A 100 -2.40 9.74 12.31
CA ASP A 100 -1.25 10.64 12.32
C ASP A 100 -1.37 11.58 11.12
N ILE A 101 -1.81 12.80 11.41
CA ILE A 101 -2.06 13.86 10.41
C ILE A 101 -0.78 14.14 9.62
N PHE A 102 0.37 14.11 10.27
CA PHE A 102 1.66 14.40 9.65
C PHE A 102 2.06 13.26 8.70
N PHE A 103 1.83 12.01 9.10
CA PHE A 103 2.03 10.87 8.20
C PHE A 103 1.08 10.91 7.00
N ASN A 104 -0.19 11.25 7.21
CA ASN A 104 -1.15 11.41 6.11
C ASN A 104 -0.68 12.49 5.14
N TYR A 105 -0.25 13.65 5.66
CA TYR A 105 0.27 14.75 4.86
C TYR A 105 1.44 14.28 3.99
N TYR A 106 2.45 13.65 4.57
CA TYR A 106 3.62 13.19 3.81
C TYR A 106 3.34 12.01 2.89
N CYS A 107 2.35 11.17 3.17
CA CYS A 107 1.86 10.22 2.17
C CYS A 107 1.34 10.96 0.93
N ASN A 108 0.55 12.02 1.11
CA ASN A 108 0.01 12.80 -0.01
C ASN A 108 1.11 13.55 -0.76
N VAL A 109 2.11 14.11 -0.07
CA VAL A 109 3.25 14.80 -0.70
C VAL A 109 4.15 13.80 -1.45
N PHE A 110 4.44 12.64 -0.85
CA PHE A 110 5.24 11.60 -1.49
C PHE A 110 4.56 11.04 -2.76
N PHE A 111 3.23 10.91 -2.73
CA PHE A 111 2.46 10.54 -3.91
C PHE A 111 2.66 11.55 -5.06
N ASP A 112 2.52 12.85 -4.79
CA ASP A 112 2.71 13.89 -5.80
C ASP A 112 4.14 13.88 -6.34
N PHE A 113 5.12 13.72 -5.44
CA PHE A 113 6.52 13.57 -5.82
C PHE A 113 6.73 12.40 -6.79
N ILE A 114 6.17 11.21 -6.50
CA ILE A 114 6.30 10.05 -7.41
C ILE A 114 5.66 10.34 -8.76
N VAL A 115 4.46 10.92 -8.79
CA VAL A 115 3.76 11.24 -10.04
C VAL A 115 4.58 12.20 -10.90
N GLU A 116 5.08 13.29 -10.30
CA GLU A 116 5.88 14.29 -11.03
C GLU A 116 7.25 13.75 -11.43
N TYR A 117 7.91 12.99 -10.56
CA TYR A 117 9.16 12.30 -10.89
C TYR A 117 8.97 11.32 -12.06
N SER A 118 7.87 10.58 -12.04
CA SER A 118 7.54 9.59 -13.07
C SER A 118 7.30 10.25 -14.43
N LYS A 119 6.59 11.38 -14.46
CA LYS A 119 6.37 12.19 -15.67
C LYS A 119 7.67 12.79 -16.20
N LYS A 120 8.42 13.48 -15.33
CA LYS A 120 9.65 14.19 -15.71
C LYS A 120 10.71 13.27 -16.30
N ASN A 121 10.80 12.04 -15.79
CA ASN A 121 11.80 11.06 -16.23
C ASN A 121 11.23 10.04 -17.23
N ASN A 122 9.96 10.16 -17.62
CA ASN A 122 9.28 9.22 -18.51
C ASN A 122 9.43 7.75 -18.09
N ILE A 123 9.30 7.48 -16.79
CA ILE A 123 9.42 6.12 -16.23
C ILE A 123 8.04 5.59 -15.88
N LYS A 124 7.70 4.35 -16.26
CA LYS A 124 6.46 3.72 -15.81
C LYS A 124 6.63 3.27 -14.36
N VAL A 125 5.69 3.67 -13.50
CA VAL A 125 5.70 3.34 -12.08
C VAL A 125 4.45 2.54 -11.72
N ILE A 126 4.64 1.47 -10.96
CA ILE A 126 3.59 0.80 -10.23
C ILE A 126 3.78 1.14 -8.76
N LEU A 127 2.88 1.93 -8.21
CA LEU A 127 2.87 2.27 -6.80
C LEU A 127 1.92 1.30 -6.08
N GLU A 128 2.40 0.60 -5.06
CA GLU A 128 1.58 -0.36 -4.31
C GLU A 128 1.53 -0.01 -2.82
N GLY A 129 0.35 -0.15 -2.19
CA GLY A 129 0.22 0.10 -0.77
C GLY A 129 -1.23 0.16 -0.29
N ILE A 130 -1.43 -0.04 1.02
CA ILE A 130 -2.74 0.18 1.67
C ILE A 130 -3.04 1.67 1.87
N GLN A 131 -2.00 2.50 1.84
CA GLN A 131 -2.01 3.94 2.04
C GLN A 131 -2.96 4.64 1.06
N MET A 132 -3.22 4.04 -0.10
CA MET A 132 -4.15 4.57 -1.10
C MET A 132 -5.56 4.78 -0.57
N TYR A 133 -6.07 3.88 0.26
CA TYR A 133 -7.42 3.98 0.83
C TYR A 133 -7.43 4.32 2.33
N VAL A 134 -6.25 4.41 2.95
CA VAL A 134 -6.11 4.72 4.40
C VAL A 134 -5.57 6.12 4.64
N ARG A 135 -4.77 6.67 3.73
CA ARG A 135 -3.94 7.88 3.96
C ARG A 135 -4.06 8.93 2.86
N LEU A 136 -4.22 8.51 1.60
CA LEU A 136 -4.38 9.43 0.48
C LEU A 136 -5.77 10.05 0.47
N HIS A 137 -5.84 11.32 0.07
CA HIS A 137 -7.12 11.92 -0.26
C HIS A 137 -7.70 11.21 -1.50
N PRO A 138 -8.96 10.71 -1.47
CA PRO A 138 -9.52 9.89 -2.54
C PRO A 138 -9.50 10.53 -3.94
N SER A 139 -9.54 11.87 -4.02
CA SER A 139 -9.45 12.58 -5.30
C SER A 139 -8.09 12.42 -6.00
N LYS A 140 -7.01 12.07 -5.27
CA LYS A 140 -5.68 11.88 -5.87
C LYS A 140 -5.58 10.62 -6.71
N SER A 141 -6.37 9.60 -6.38
CA SER A 141 -6.40 8.33 -7.11
C SER A 141 -7.60 8.22 -8.05
N ALA A 142 -8.64 9.03 -7.87
CA ALA A 142 -9.76 9.11 -8.80
C ALA A 142 -9.28 9.48 -10.21
N GLY A 143 -9.78 8.77 -11.22
CA GLY A 143 -9.41 8.99 -12.62
C GLY A 143 -8.05 8.41 -13.05
N LEU A 144 -7.20 7.97 -12.10
CA LEU A 144 -5.93 7.31 -12.41
C LEU A 144 -6.12 5.80 -12.68
N PRO A 145 -5.20 5.18 -13.44
CA PRO A 145 -5.13 3.73 -13.55
C PRO A 145 -4.95 3.10 -12.16
N LEU A 146 -5.86 2.20 -11.79
CA LEU A 146 -5.88 1.56 -10.48
C LEU A 146 -6.35 0.11 -10.57
N ILE A 147 -5.63 -0.77 -9.87
CA ILE A 147 -6.00 -2.18 -9.67
C ILE A 147 -6.24 -2.41 -8.18
N ILE A 148 -7.39 -2.98 -7.83
CA ILE A 148 -7.73 -3.40 -6.48
C ILE A 148 -7.79 -4.93 -6.44
N ILE A 149 -6.84 -5.55 -5.72
CA ILE A 149 -6.81 -6.99 -5.49
C ILE A 149 -7.93 -7.36 -4.52
N ARG A 150 -8.81 -8.28 -4.96
CA ARG A 150 -10.02 -8.68 -4.24
C ARG A 150 -9.97 -10.10 -3.67
N ASN A 151 -8.80 -10.51 -3.17
CA ASN A 151 -8.76 -11.67 -2.27
C ASN A 151 -9.65 -11.37 -1.06
N SER A 152 -10.36 -12.39 -0.59
CA SER A 152 -11.27 -12.29 0.52
C SER A 152 -10.57 -11.85 1.80
N CYS A 153 -11.35 -11.31 2.73
CA CYS A 153 -10.87 -10.90 4.05
C CYS A 153 -10.18 -12.07 4.76
N LEU A 154 -10.82 -13.25 4.78
CA LEU A 154 -10.27 -14.45 5.40
C LEU A 154 -8.99 -14.94 4.72
N HIS A 155 -8.97 -15.02 3.38
CA HIS A 155 -7.76 -15.42 2.65
C HIS A 155 -6.61 -14.46 2.95
N SER A 156 -6.87 -13.15 2.84
CA SER A 156 -5.87 -12.11 3.11
C SER A 156 -5.32 -12.20 4.54
N PHE A 157 -6.18 -12.52 5.51
CA PHE A 157 -5.79 -12.77 6.90
C PHE A 157 -4.90 -14.00 7.06
N CYS A 158 -5.29 -15.14 6.50
CA CYS A 158 -4.48 -16.36 6.53
C CYS A 158 -3.08 -16.14 5.93
N ASN A 159 -2.99 -15.40 4.81
CA ASN A 159 -1.70 -15.07 4.20
C ASN A 159 -0.83 -14.19 5.10
N LYS A 160 -1.42 -13.17 5.75
CA LYS A 160 -0.70 -12.32 6.69
C LYS A 160 -0.23 -13.13 7.91
N LEU A 161 -1.08 -13.99 8.47
CA LEU A 161 -0.69 -14.87 9.58
C LEU A 161 0.48 -15.76 9.21
N ARG A 162 0.43 -16.40 8.04
CA ARG A 162 1.51 -17.25 7.52
C ARG A 162 2.83 -16.49 7.40
N ARG A 163 2.78 -15.29 6.82
CA ARG A 163 3.97 -14.46 6.60
C ARG A 163 4.57 -13.95 7.90
N ASP A 164 3.75 -13.44 8.80
CA ASP A 164 4.21 -12.64 9.94
C ASP A 164 4.47 -13.50 11.20
N TYR A 165 3.76 -14.62 11.36
CA TYR A 165 3.80 -15.41 12.61
C TYR A 165 4.32 -16.85 12.42
N PHE A 166 3.99 -17.52 11.31
CA PHE A 166 4.36 -18.93 11.15
C PHE A 166 5.76 -19.14 10.56
N ASN A 167 6.28 -18.21 9.77
CA ASN A 167 7.60 -18.33 9.15
C ASN A 167 8.78 -17.90 10.05
N HIS A 168 8.53 -17.40 11.27
CA HIS A 168 9.59 -17.00 12.23
C HIS A 168 9.73 -18.06 13.34
N SER A 169 10.20 -19.24 12.97
CA SER A 169 10.45 -20.36 13.88
C SER A 169 11.68 -20.08 14.76
N GLY A 170 11.46 -19.67 16.01
CA GLY A 170 12.59 -19.53 16.94
C GLY A 170 12.28 -19.33 18.42
N ASN A 171 11.05 -19.04 18.84
CA ASN A 171 10.80 -18.85 20.28
C ASN A 171 9.36 -19.17 20.71
N ARG A 172 9.17 -20.28 21.42
CA ARG A 172 7.87 -20.76 21.94
C ARG A 172 7.22 -19.80 22.95
N ASN A 173 8.01 -18.99 23.66
CA ASN A 173 7.50 -17.97 24.60
C ASN A 173 6.84 -16.75 23.92
N ARG A 174 6.82 -16.67 22.58
CA ARG A 174 6.12 -15.59 21.85
C ARG A 174 4.62 -15.79 21.73
N TRP A 175 4.07 -17.00 21.90
CA TRP A 175 2.71 -17.32 21.45
C TRP A 175 1.60 -16.50 22.14
N TYR A 176 1.68 -16.27 23.45
CA TYR A 176 0.72 -15.41 24.16
C TYR A 176 0.80 -13.94 23.74
N TYR A 177 2.03 -13.43 23.53
CA TYR A 177 2.27 -12.09 22.98
C TYR A 177 1.79 -11.99 21.53
N SER A 178 1.89 -13.09 20.77
CA SER A 178 1.38 -13.21 19.40
C SER A 178 -0.15 -13.16 19.37
N ILE A 179 -0.87 -13.79 20.30
CA ILE A 179 -2.35 -13.77 20.31
C ILE A 179 -2.90 -12.34 20.45
N LYS A 180 -2.39 -11.55 21.39
CA LYS A 180 -2.82 -10.15 21.56
C LYS A 180 -2.54 -9.31 20.31
N ILE A 181 -1.40 -9.52 19.66
CA ILE A 181 -1.05 -8.83 18.41
C ILE A 181 -1.92 -9.32 17.26
N ILE A 182 -2.25 -10.62 17.19
CA ILE A 182 -3.15 -11.19 16.19
C ILE A 182 -4.55 -10.58 16.31
N PHE A 183 -5.14 -10.53 17.51
CA PHE A 183 -6.45 -9.88 17.71
C PHE A 183 -6.43 -8.41 17.29
N LYS A 184 -5.35 -7.70 17.59
CA LYS A 184 -5.16 -6.32 17.16
C LYS A 184 -5.07 -6.20 15.65
N ASP A 185 -4.30 -7.07 15.00
CA ASP A 185 -4.17 -7.13 13.54
C ASP A 185 -5.52 -7.44 12.87
N ILE A 186 -6.30 -8.36 13.45
CA ILE A 186 -7.68 -8.66 13.00
C ILE A 186 -8.51 -7.38 13.03
N TYR A 187 -8.57 -6.71 14.17
CA TYR A 187 -9.37 -5.49 14.32
C TYR A 187 -8.96 -4.40 13.34
N ILE A 188 -7.66 -4.11 13.25
CA ILE A 188 -7.15 -3.03 12.40
C ILE A 188 -7.28 -3.35 10.91
N TYR A 189 -6.76 -4.49 10.46
CA TYR A 189 -6.64 -4.79 9.02
C TYR A 189 -7.89 -5.44 8.43
N TYR A 190 -8.71 -6.11 9.23
CA TYR A 190 -9.80 -6.96 8.74
C TYR A 190 -11.18 -6.54 9.23
N MET A 191 -11.28 -5.59 10.18
CA MET A 191 -12.52 -4.87 10.50
C MET A 191 -12.48 -3.44 9.97
N ILE A 192 -11.53 -2.63 10.45
CA ILE A 192 -11.45 -1.19 10.08
C ILE A 192 -11.07 -1.03 8.60
N GLN A 193 -9.92 -1.58 8.18
CA GLN A 193 -9.48 -1.42 6.79
C GLN A 193 -10.39 -2.12 5.78
N TYR A 194 -11.07 -3.20 6.19
CA TYR A 194 -12.11 -3.84 5.37
C TYR A 194 -13.25 -2.88 5.05
N HIS A 195 -13.67 -2.06 6.02
CA HIS A 195 -14.66 -1.02 5.78
C HIS A 195 -14.11 0.08 4.86
N TYR A 196 -12.89 0.58 5.15
CA TYR A 196 -12.28 1.66 4.37
C TYR A 196 -12.08 1.30 2.90
N ILE A 197 -11.54 0.12 2.60
CA ILE A 197 -11.32 -0.28 1.20
C ILE A 197 -12.64 -0.45 0.43
N ASN A 198 -13.71 -0.91 1.09
CA ASN A 198 -15.01 -1.04 0.44
C ASN A 198 -15.67 0.33 0.20
N ASN A 199 -15.57 1.26 1.15
CA ASN A 199 -16.02 2.64 0.93
C ASN A 199 -15.23 3.31 -0.20
N TYR A 200 -13.92 3.07 -0.25
CA TYR A 200 -13.06 3.55 -1.31
C TYR A 200 -13.43 2.97 -2.69
N ILE A 201 -13.76 1.67 -2.77
CA ILE A 201 -14.29 1.05 -4.00
C ILE A 201 -15.59 1.73 -4.45
N VAL A 202 -16.51 1.99 -3.51
CA VAL A 202 -17.78 2.68 -3.82
C VAL A 202 -17.52 4.10 -4.33
N TYR A 203 -16.66 4.86 -3.64
CA TYR A 203 -16.28 6.21 -4.06
C TYR A 203 -15.73 6.24 -5.49
N LEU A 204 -14.80 5.34 -5.81
CA LEU A 204 -14.23 5.24 -7.15
C LEU A 204 -15.28 4.86 -8.19
N ALA A 205 -16.17 3.91 -7.89
CA ALA A 205 -17.22 3.49 -8.81
C ALA A 205 -18.26 4.59 -9.11
N THR A 206 -18.39 5.59 -8.24
CA THR A 206 -19.30 6.73 -8.44
C THR A 206 -18.69 7.84 -9.29
N ILE A 207 -17.35 7.96 -9.31
CA ILE A 207 -16.62 9.09 -9.93
C ILE A 207 -15.86 8.69 -11.20
N SER A 208 -15.62 7.38 -11.39
CA SER A 208 -14.99 6.82 -12.60
C SER A 208 -15.98 6.69 -13.73
#